data_AF-A0A1E5GPA0-F1
#
_entry.id   AF-A0A1E5GPA0-F1
#
_cell.length_a   1.000
_cell.length_b   1.000
_cell.length_c   1.000
_cell.angle_alpha   90.00
_cell.angle_beta   90.00
_cell.angle_gamma   90.00
#
_symmetry.space_group_name_H-M   'P 1'
#
loop_
_entity.id
_entity.type
_entity.pdbx_description
1 polymer ?
#
loop_
_entity_poly.entity_id
_entity_poly.type
_entity_poly.pdbx_seq_one_letter_code
_entity_poly.pdbx_strand_id
1 'polypeptide(L)'
;MISLGACTQNKKSSSKGSEETSMSSKKDQTTDETSDTKDQEKSQSVFTAVLVEDAKTNDTVDKSTRLVLKEVEAVEDPEEIVGMMKNDGVILNVSKDQLADGITENDLKTGDKIQFTLVGLPAMTMSIPPQVAGNSVVKVEKN
;
A
#
# COMPACT_ATOMS: atom_id res chain seq x y z
N MET A 1 24.67 68.34 -13.56
CA MET A 1 25.92 67.82 -14.16
C MET A 1 25.51 66.82 -15.25
N ILE A 2 25.90 67.06 -16.50
CA ILE A 2 26.98 66.36 -17.20
C ILE A 2 26.64 64.89 -17.50
N SER A 3 26.04 64.68 -18.68
CA SER A 3 26.51 63.82 -19.78
C SER A 3 27.32 62.54 -19.57
N LEU A 4 26.91 61.54 -20.38
CA LEU A 4 27.72 60.60 -21.19
C LEU A 4 28.42 59.39 -20.52
N GLY A 5 28.23 58.23 -21.17
CA GLY A 5 28.93 56.94 -20.98
C GLY A 5 28.02 55.80 -21.47
N ALA A 6 28.12 55.30 -22.71
CA ALA A 6 29.03 54.21 -23.17
C ALA A 6 28.75 52.86 -22.45
N CYS A 7 28.65 51.67 -23.07
CA CYS A 7 28.75 51.17 -24.45
C CYS A 7 28.03 49.78 -24.49
N THR A 8 27.89 48.94 -25.53
CA THR A 8 28.39 48.86 -26.93
C THR A 8 27.37 48.09 -27.82
N GLN A 9 27.77 47.34 -28.85
CA GLN A 9 26.94 46.62 -29.84
C GLN A 9 27.15 45.09 -29.85
N ASN A 10 26.19 44.37 -30.49
CA ASN A 10 26.41 43.50 -31.68
C ASN A 10 25.97 42.00 -31.61
N LYS A 11 24.92 41.64 -32.39
CA LYS A 11 24.62 40.35 -33.10
C LYS A 11 24.59 39.01 -32.31
N LYS A 12 23.87 37.95 -32.73
CA LYS A 12 22.69 37.73 -33.61
C LYS A 12 22.35 36.23 -33.60
N SER A 13 21.17 35.83 -33.15
CA SER A 13 20.44 34.65 -33.68
C SER A 13 18.98 34.59 -33.20
N SER A 14 18.11 34.07 -34.06
CA SER A 14 16.71 33.67 -33.82
C SER A 14 16.64 32.42 -32.91
N SER A 15 15.51 32.01 -32.31
CA SER A 15 14.11 32.15 -32.75
C SER A 15 13.07 31.88 -31.64
N LYS A 16 12.05 32.75 -31.54
CA LYS A 16 10.60 32.45 -31.37
C LYS A 16 10.08 31.52 -30.23
N GLY A 17 9.54 32.17 -29.18
CA GLY A 17 8.33 31.78 -28.40
C GLY A 17 8.46 30.59 -27.43
N SER A 18 7.76 30.55 -26.29
CA SER A 18 6.92 31.53 -25.57
C SER A 18 7.05 31.21 -24.07
N GLU A 19 7.37 32.19 -23.22
CA GLU A 19 6.44 32.89 -22.30
C GLU A 19 6.17 32.14 -20.99
N GLU A 20 6.18 32.89 -19.88
CA GLU A 20 6.37 32.39 -18.51
C GLU A 20 5.04 32.01 -17.83
N THR A 21 5.10 31.14 -16.81
CA THR A 21 4.38 31.24 -15.51
C THR A 21 4.68 29.98 -14.68
N SER A 22 5.36 30.05 -13.53
CA SER A 22 4.95 30.57 -12.21
C SER A 22 4.48 29.46 -11.27
N MET A 23 5.17 29.31 -10.14
CA MET A 23 4.80 28.41 -9.05
C MET A 23 3.50 28.86 -8.37
N SER A 24 2.68 27.92 -7.92
CA SER A 24 1.75 28.18 -6.82
C SER A 24 1.48 26.92 -6.00
N SER A 25 1.87 26.96 -4.73
CA SER A 25 1.58 25.91 -3.76
C SER A 25 0.12 26.00 -3.32
N LYS A 26 -0.59 24.87 -3.20
CA LYS A 26 -1.87 24.84 -2.48
C LYS A 26 -1.92 23.66 -1.51
N LYS A 27 -2.29 23.98 -0.28
CA LYS A 27 -2.40 23.10 0.89
C LYS A 27 -3.87 22.99 1.27
N ASP A 28 -4.21 21.90 1.96
CA ASP A 28 -5.52 21.57 2.52
C ASP A 28 -6.58 21.25 1.43
N GLN A 29 -7.50 20.30 1.61
CA GLN A 29 -8.21 19.94 2.84
C GLN A 29 -8.63 18.45 2.89
N THR A 30 -9.00 18.00 4.10
CA THR A 30 -9.51 16.67 4.50
C THR A 30 -10.98 16.38 4.10
N THR A 31 -11.42 15.16 4.44
CA THR A 31 -12.75 14.50 4.32
C THR A 31 -13.06 13.90 2.94
N ASP A 32 -13.68 12.71 2.82
CA ASP A 32 -14.49 11.95 3.80
C ASP A 32 -14.13 10.47 3.96
N GLU A 33 -14.48 9.90 5.11
CA GLU A 33 -14.63 8.45 5.28
C GLU A 33 -15.85 7.97 4.51
N THR A 34 -15.69 7.09 3.54
CA THR A 34 -16.81 6.40 2.89
C THR A 34 -16.82 4.94 3.31
N SER A 35 -17.57 4.66 4.38
CA SER A 35 -18.01 3.31 4.71
C SER A 35 -19.16 2.90 3.79
N ASP A 36 -18.83 2.28 2.66
CA ASP A 36 -19.80 1.59 1.81
C ASP A 36 -19.37 0.13 1.59
N THR A 37 -19.86 -0.74 2.47
CA THR A 37 -19.86 -2.19 2.26
C THR A 37 -21.11 -2.60 1.49
N LYS A 38 -21.00 -2.75 0.16
CA LYS A 38 -21.56 -3.87 -0.64
C LYS A 38 -21.33 -3.72 -2.15
N ASP A 39 -21.38 -4.87 -2.82
CA ASP A 39 -21.59 -5.07 -4.25
C ASP A 39 -20.51 -4.54 -5.21
N GLN A 40 -19.33 -5.16 -5.15
CA GLN A 40 -18.66 -5.60 -6.36
C GLN A 40 -18.25 -7.08 -6.22
N GLU A 41 -18.65 -7.91 -7.18
CA GLU A 41 -18.06 -9.24 -7.42
C GLU A 41 -16.62 -9.07 -7.94
N LYS A 42 -15.73 -8.55 -7.08
CA LYS A 42 -14.30 -8.64 -7.31
C LYS A 42 -13.90 -10.08 -7.02
N SER A 43 -13.33 -10.75 -8.01
CA SER A 43 -12.61 -12.01 -7.86
C SER A 43 -11.78 -11.92 -6.57
N GLN A 44 -11.98 -12.83 -5.62
CA GLN A 44 -11.17 -12.87 -4.41
C GLN A 44 -10.01 -13.82 -4.63
N SER A 45 -8.86 -13.52 -4.01
CA SER A 45 -7.73 -14.45 -4.00
C SER A 45 -7.51 -14.99 -2.59
N VAL A 46 -7.31 -16.30 -2.47
CA VAL A 46 -7.13 -17.04 -1.22
C VAL A 46 -5.73 -17.65 -1.21
N PHE A 47 -4.98 -17.41 -0.15
CA PHE A 47 -3.60 -17.86 0.01
C PHE A 47 -3.41 -18.57 1.33
N THR A 48 -2.42 -19.47 1.39
CA THR A 48 -1.87 -19.95 2.65
C THR A 48 -0.45 -19.46 2.82
N ALA A 49 -0.02 -19.26 4.07
CA ALA A 49 1.34 -18.85 4.40
C ALA A 49 1.71 -19.24 5.83
N VAL A 50 2.99 -19.11 6.18
CA VAL A 50 3.53 -19.40 7.50
C VAL A 50 3.96 -18.11 8.19
N LEU A 51 3.59 -17.93 9.46
CA LEU A 51 4.01 -16.79 10.28
C LEU A 51 5.53 -16.83 10.57
N VAL A 52 6.23 -15.75 10.24
CA VAL A 52 7.68 -15.57 10.45
C VAL A 52 8.00 -15.15 11.88
N GLU A 53 7.07 -14.42 12.50
CA GLU A 53 7.13 -13.98 13.89
C GLU A 53 5.72 -14.00 14.49
N ASP A 54 5.63 -14.00 15.82
CA ASP A 54 4.38 -13.79 16.56
C ASP A 54 3.69 -12.51 16.09
N ALA A 55 2.36 -12.55 16.01
CA ALA A 55 1.55 -11.38 15.66
C ALA A 55 1.77 -10.22 16.65
N LYS A 56 1.86 -8.99 16.14
CA LYS A 56 2.13 -7.79 16.94
C LYS A 56 1.08 -6.72 16.70
N THR A 57 0.40 -6.30 17.75
CA THR A 57 -0.57 -5.19 17.69
C THR A 57 0.16 -3.84 17.74
N ASN A 58 -0.26 -2.90 16.90
CA ASN A 58 0.19 -1.51 16.94
C ASN A 58 -0.74 -0.68 17.83
N ASP A 59 -0.45 -0.66 19.13
CA ASP A 59 -1.28 0.03 20.14
C ASP A 59 -1.35 1.56 19.98
N THR A 60 -0.53 2.15 19.10
CA THR A 60 -0.27 3.60 19.09
C THR A 60 -0.92 4.40 17.97
N VAL A 61 -1.32 3.76 16.86
CA VAL A 61 -1.84 4.47 15.67
C VAL A 61 -3.22 3.97 15.26
N ASP A 62 -3.32 2.68 14.95
CA ASP A 62 -4.50 2.09 14.28
C ASP A 62 -5.04 0.83 14.95
N LYS A 63 -4.37 0.31 15.98
CA LYS A 63 -4.66 -0.99 16.62
C LYS A 63 -4.65 -2.16 15.64
N SER A 64 -3.95 -2.01 14.51
CA SER A 64 -3.76 -3.10 13.55
C SER A 64 -2.88 -4.18 14.15
N THR A 65 -3.17 -5.43 13.80
CA THR A 65 -2.32 -6.58 14.07
C THR A 65 -1.45 -6.81 12.84
N ARG A 66 -0.13 -6.66 13.01
CA ARG A 66 0.86 -6.89 11.97
C ARG A 66 1.24 -8.37 11.94
N LEU A 67 1.06 -8.99 10.78
CA LEU A 67 1.40 -10.38 10.47
C LEU A 67 2.52 -10.38 9.42
N VAL A 68 3.65 -11.04 9.71
CA VAL A 68 4.75 -11.19 8.75
C VAL A 68 4.75 -12.63 8.25
N LEU A 69 4.57 -12.81 6.94
CA LEU A 69 4.28 -14.10 6.33
C LEU A 69 5.35 -14.49 5.30
N LYS A 70 5.69 -15.78 5.26
CA LYS A 70 6.54 -16.43 4.26
C LYS A 70 5.84 -17.65 3.67
N GLU A 71 6.48 -18.28 2.67
CA GLU A 71 5.97 -19.53 2.07
C GLU A 71 4.53 -19.36 1.55
N VAL A 72 4.30 -18.25 0.83
CA VAL A 72 2.98 -17.86 0.33
C VAL A 72 2.61 -18.72 -0.87
N GLU A 73 1.53 -19.49 -0.72
CA GLU A 73 0.99 -20.41 -1.73
C GLU A 73 -0.46 -20.02 -2.09
N ALA A 74 -0.79 -19.99 -3.38
CA ALA A 74 -2.15 -19.76 -3.85
C ALA A 74 -3.04 -20.99 -3.66
N VAL A 75 -4.23 -20.77 -3.12
CA VAL A 75 -5.36 -21.72 -3.14
C VAL A 75 -6.30 -21.36 -4.28
N GLU A 76 -6.62 -20.07 -4.39
CA GLU A 76 -7.39 -19.46 -5.48
C GLU A 76 -6.73 -18.11 -5.80
N ASP A 77 -6.35 -17.88 -7.05
CA ASP A 77 -5.65 -16.64 -7.43
C ASP A 77 -5.99 -16.21 -8.87
N PRO A 78 -7.23 -15.73 -9.12
CA PRO A 78 -7.72 -15.36 -10.44
C PRO A 78 -6.94 -14.21 -11.11
N GLU A 79 -6.22 -13.40 -10.32
CA GLU A 79 -5.44 -12.25 -10.78
C GLU A 79 -3.92 -12.55 -10.83
N GLU A 80 -3.51 -13.81 -10.58
CA GLU A 80 -2.12 -14.29 -10.55
C GLU A 80 -1.16 -13.49 -9.63
N ILE A 81 -1.68 -12.86 -8.58
CA ILE A 81 -0.93 -11.95 -7.70
C ILE A 81 0.05 -12.65 -6.76
N VAL A 82 0.00 -13.98 -6.62
CA VAL A 82 0.94 -14.77 -5.80
C VAL A 82 2.40 -14.51 -6.19
N GLY A 83 2.67 -14.18 -7.47
CA GLY A 83 3.99 -13.83 -7.96
C GLY A 83 4.64 -12.63 -7.25
N MET A 84 3.84 -11.72 -6.68
CA MET A 84 4.32 -10.57 -5.91
C MET A 84 4.69 -10.91 -4.46
N MET A 85 4.25 -12.05 -3.93
CA MET A 85 4.39 -12.43 -2.51
C MET A 85 5.21 -13.71 -2.28
N LYS A 86 5.28 -14.60 -3.28
CA LYS A 86 5.85 -15.95 -3.14
C LYS A 86 7.33 -15.99 -2.76
N ASN A 87 8.13 -15.06 -3.29
CA ASN A 87 9.58 -15.07 -3.12
C ASN A 87 10.03 -14.41 -1.81
N ASP A 88 9.48 -13.24 -1.52
CA ASP A 88 9.93 -12.38 -0.40
C ASP A 88 9.03 -12.47 0.83
N GLY A 89 7.84 -13.08 0.70
CA GLY A 89 6.78 -13.05 1.69
C GLY A 89 5.85 -11.85 1.54
N VAL A 90 5.02 -11.61 2.55
CA VAL A 90 4.10 -10.46 2.60
C VAL A 90 3.87 -10.03 4.04
N ILE A 91 3.59 -8.75 4.26
CA ILE A 91 3.13 -8.23 5.55
C ILE A 91 1.64 -7.86 5.42
N LEU A 92 0.80 -8.41 6.30
CA LEU A 92 -0.59 -7.98 6.43
C LEU A 92 -0.71 -7.10 7.68
N ASN A 93 -1.41 -5.97 7.56
CA ASN A 93 -1.79 -5.14 8.70
C ASN A 93 -3.32 -5.23 8.81
N VAL A 94 -3.83 -6.04 9.74
CA VAL A 94 -5.25 -6.41 9.81
C VAL A 94 -5.94 -5.85 11.06
N SER A 95 -7.22 -5.50 10.95
CA SER A 95 -8.06 -5.18 12.10
C SER A 95 -8.66 -6.45 12.72
N LYS A 96 -9.13 -6.36 13.97
CA LYS A 96 -9.60 -7.52 14.73
C LYS A 96 -10.81 -8.22 14.11
N ASP A 97 -11.68 -7.48 13.45
CA ASP A 97 -12.85 -7.96 12.71
C ASP A 97 -12.50 -8.74 11.43
N GLN A 98 -11.25 -8.68 10.98
CA GLN A 98 -10.74 -9.48 9.85
C GLN A 98 -10.16 -10.82 10.31
N LEU A 99 -9.95 -11.02 11.61
CA LEU A 99 -9.61 -12.34 12.16
C LEU A 99 -10.88 -13.18 12.28
N ALA A 100 -10.80 -14.47 11.96
CA ALA A 100 -11.93 -15.38 12.11
C ALA A 100 -12.38 -15.52 13.58
N ASP A 101 -13.66 -15.82 13.79
CA ASP A 101 -14.27 -15.93 15.12
C ASP A 101 -13.46 -16.84 16.06
N GLY A 102 -13.16 -16.31 17.25
CA GLY A 102 -12.38 -17.02 18.28
C GLY A 102 -10.86 -16.94 18.12
N ILE A 103 -10.32 -16.34 17.05
CA ILE A 103 -8.89 -16.06 16.89
C ILE A 103 -8.57 -14.66 17.43
N THR A 104 -7.50 -14.56 18.22
CA THR A 104 -6.88 -13.30 18.62
C THR A 104 -5.43 -13.21 18.17
N GLU A 105 -4.86 -12.02 18.25
CA GLU A 105 -3.43 -11.77 18.08
C GLU A 105 -2.54 -12.68 18.96
N ASN A 106 -3.05 -13.14 20.11
CA ASN A 106 -2.31 -14.00 21.02
C ASN A 106 -2.25 -15.46 20.54
N ASP A 107 -3.15 -15.87 19.64
CA ASP A 107 -3.25 -17.23 19.10
C ASP A 107 -2.44 -17.43 17.81
N LEU A 108 -1.86 -16.35 17.28
CA LEU A 108 -1.09 -16.29 16.05
C LEU A 108 0.41 -16.22 16.36
N LYS A 109 1.06 -17.38 16.31
CA LYS A 109 2.44 -17.62 16.73
C LYS A 109 3.38 -17.91 15.57
N THR A 110 4.66 -17.65 15.82
CA THR A 110 5.75 -18.00 14.90
C THR A 110 5.66 -19.47 14.47
N GLY A 111 5.62 -19.72 13.16
CA GLY A 111 5.52 -21.06 12.58
C GLY A 111 4.09 -21.59 12.38
N ASP A 112 3.05 -20.90 12.86
CA ASP A 112 1.67 -21.25 12.53
C ASP A 112 1.42 -21.10 11.02
N LYS A 113 0.68 -22.05 10.44
CA LYS A 113 0.11 -21.90 9.10
C LYS A 113 -1.22 -21.16 9.21
N ILE A 114 -1.43 -20.19 8.33
CA ILE A 114 -2.67 -19.43 8.21
C ILE A 114 -3.18 -19.47 6.77
N GLN A 115 -4.46 -19.19 6.61
CA GLN A 115 -5.09 -18.83 5.35
C GLN A 115 -5.52 -17.37 5.42
N PHE A 116 -5.36 -16.63 4.33
CA PHE A 116 -5.86 -15.27 4.20
C PHE A 116 -6.52 -15.03 2.85
N THR A 117 -7.56 -14.22 2.86
CA THR A 117 -8.32 -13.84 1.66
C THR A 117 -8.10 -12.36 1.39
N LEU A 118 -7.77 -12.02 0.14
CA LEU A 118 -7.63 -10.65 -0.34
C LEU A 118 -8.71 -10.33 -1.38
N VAL A 119 -9.03 -9.04 -1.53
CA VAL A 119 -9.67 -8.55 -2.76
C VAL A 119 -8.72 -8.74 -3.94
N GLY A 120 -9.21 -9.09 -5.13
CA GLY A 120 -8.40 -9.62 -6.24
C GLY A 120 -7.13 -8.83 -6.58
N LEU A 121 -7.24 -7.51 -6.73
CA LEU A 121 -6.08 -6.62 -6.83
C LEU A 121 -5.96 -5.76 -5.56
N PRO A 122 -5.19 -6.22 -4.55
CA PRO A 122 -5.02 -5.53 -3.28
C PRO A 122 -4.08 -4.33 -3.43
N ALA A 123 -4.31 -3.29 -2.62
CA ALA A 123 -3.35 -2.19 -2.52
C ALA A 123 -2.11 -2.65 -1.74
N MET A 124 -0.93 -2.60 -2.37
CA MET A 124 0.34 -3.03 -1.78
C MET A 124 1.46 -2.00 -1.94
N THR A 125 2.42 -2.01 -1.02
CA THR A 125 3.65 -1.20 -1.11
C THR A 125 4.69 -1.84 -2.04
N MET A 126 5.51 -1.01 -2.69
CA MET A 126 6.67 -1.45 -3.49
C MET A 126 7.91 -1.82 -2.61
N SER A 127 7.68 -2.37 -1.42
CA SER A 127 8.74 -2.79 -0.49
C SER A 127 9.04 -4.28 -0.62
N ILE A 128 10.11 -4.74 0.02
CA ILE A 128 10.48 -6.16 0.09
C ILE A 128 10.56 -6.56 1.58
N PRO A 129 9.66 -7.41 2.10
CA PRO A 129 8.40 -7.84 1.46
C PRO A 129 7.42 -6.67 1.21
N PRO A 130 6.45 -6.83 0.30
CA PRO A 130 5.33 -5.91 0.15
C PRO A 130 4.44 -5.94 1.41
N GLN A 131 3.80 -4.81 1.70
CA GLN A 131 2.77 -4.71 2.74
C GLN A 131 1.41 -4.51 2.09
N VAL A 132 0.42 -5.31 2.50
CA VAL A 132 -0.97 -5.18 2.08
C VAL A 132 -1.69 -4.17 2.97
N ALA A 133 -2.43 -3.24 2.36
CA ALA A 133 -3.30 -2.32 3.09
C ALA A 133 -4.47 -3.08 3.74
N GLY A 134 -4.79 -2.77 5.00
CA GLY A 134 -5.78 -3.54 5.77
C GLY A 134 -7.14 -3.68 5.08
N ASN A 135 -7.64 -2.62 4.43
CA ASN A 135 -8.90 -2.63 3.66
C ASN A 135 -8.89 -3.57 2.44
N SER A 136 -7.74 -4.11 2.04
CA SER A 136 -7.60 -5.10 0.96
C SER A 136 -7.63 -6.54 1.49
N VAL A 137 -7.50 -6.74 2.79
CA VAL A 137 -7.67 -8.04 3.46
C VAL A 137 -9.16 -8.24 3.75
N VAL A 138 -9.68 -9.41 3.41
CA VAL A 138 -11.08 -9.79 3.65
C VAL A 138 -11.19 -10.60 4.93
N LYS A 139 -10.29 -11.57 5.12
CA LYS A 139 -10.30 -12.49 6.26
C LYS A 139 -8.92 -13.11 6.49
N VAL A 140 -8.60 -13.43 7.75
CA VAL A 140 -7.47 -14.26 8.18
C VAL A 140 -7.98 -15.36 9.10
N GLU A 141 -7.56 -16.60 8.86
CA GLU A 141 -7.91 -17.77 9.66
C GLU A 141 -6.71 -18.71 9.84
N LYS A 142 -6.74 -19.53 10.90
CA LYS A 142 -5.71 -20.53 11.18
C LYS A 142 -6.00 -21.81 10.40
N ASN A 143 -4.97 -22.46 9.86
CA ASN A 143 -5.06 -23.60 8.94
C ASN A 143 -4.31 -24.82 9.50
#